data_AF-A0AA37HFE7-F1
#
_entry.id   AF-A0AA37HFE7-F1
#
_cell.length_a   1.000
_cell.length_b   1.000
_cell.length_c   1.000
_cell.angle_alpha   90.00
_cell.angle_beta   90.00
_cell.angle_gamma   90.00
#
_symmetry.space_group_name_H-M   'P 1'
#
loop_
_entity.id
_entity.type
_entity.pdbx_description
1 polymer ?
#
loop_
_entity_poly.entity_id
_entity_poly.type
_entity_poly.pdbx_seq_one_letter_code
_entity_poly.pdbx_strand_id
1 'polypeptide(L)' 'MHRYFFDLDAGTWDARDTIGVVLTDAGAAHAEAVQALRSCALDPARTAGAILAMNVRDETGRTVFRVSLTAQ' A
#
# COMPACT_ATOMS: atom_id res chain seq x y z
N MET A 1 4.12 -11.74 15.20
CA MET A 1 3.99 -10.33 14.80
C MET A 1 5.21 -9.98 13.95
N HIS A 2 5.00 -9.35 12.81
CA HIS A 2 6.03 -9.00 11.83
C HIS A 2 5.83 -7.55 11.39
N ARG A 3 6.92 -6.83 11.13
CA ARG A 3 6.84 -5.49 10.55
C ARG A 3 6.68 -5.57 9.03
N TYR A 4 5.69 -4.85 8.52
CA TYR A 4 5.46 -4.69 7.09
C TYR A 4 5.60 -3.22 6.69
N PHE A 5 6.07 -2.98 5.48
CA PHE A 5 6.24 -1.65 4.91
C PHE A 5 5.33 -1.50 3.70
N PHE A 6 4.73 -0.32 3.54
CA PHE A 6 3.68 -0.07 2.56
C PHE A 6 4.13 1.00 1.56
N ASP A 7 4.60 0.58 0.40
CA ASP A 7 5.04 1.51 -0.63
C ASP A 7 3.90 1.76 -1.61
N LEU A 8 3.38 2.99 -1.61
CA LEU A 8 2.38 3.46 -2.55
C LEU A 8 3.02 3.73 -3.91
N ASP A 9 2.34 3.25 -4.94
CA ASP A 9 2.63 3.47 -6.35
C ASP A 9 1.32 3.94 -7.01
N ALA A 10 1.25 5.23 -7.31
CA ALA A 10 0.10 5.88 -7.93
C ALA A 10 0.52 6.71 -9.15
N GLY A 11 1.41 6.15 -9.98
CA GLY A 11 1.87 6.77 -11.22
C GLY A 11 2.85 7.92 -10.96
N THR A 12 2.34 9.15 -10.82
CA THR A 12 3.19 10.32 -10.48
C THR A 12 3.32 10.55 -8.97
N TRP A 13 2.56 9.80 -8.17
CA TRP A 13 2.57 9.89 -6.72
C TRP A 13 3.08 8.59 -6.12
N ASP A 14 4.38 8.56 -5.84
CA ASP A 14 5.02 7.44 -5.16
C ASP A 14 5.37 7.84 -3.72
N ALA A 15 5.04 6.98 -2.76
CA ALA A 15 5.39 7.19 -1.37
C ALA A 15 5.96 5.90 -0.79
N ARG A 16 7.22 5.93 -0.37
CA ARG A 16 7.92 4.79 0.22
C ARG A 16 7.84 4.85 1.74
N ASP A 17 7.37 3.77 2.36
CA ASP A 17 7.33 3.67 3.81
C ASP A 17 8.68 3.16 4.36
N THR A 18 9.25 3.97 5.27
CA THR A 18 10.51 3.68 5.95
C THR A 18 10.33 3.32 7.42
N ILE A 19 9.11 3.43 7.96
CA ILE A 19 8.81 3.17 9.37
C ILE A 19 8.23 1.76 9.52
N GLY A 20 7.25 1.42 8.67
CA GLY A 20 6.54 0.14 8.73
C GLY A 20 5.61 -0.01 9.94
N VAL A 21 4.67 -0.95 9.83
CA VAL A 21 3.66 -1.27 10.84
C VAL A 21 3.83 -2.71 11.31
N VAL A 22 3.76 -2.94 12.62
CA VAL A 22 3.83 -4.30 13.20
C VAL A 22 2.44 -4.91 13.20
N LEU A 23 2.27 -6.00 12.44
CA LEU A 23 1.00 -6.70 12.27
C LEU A 23 1.13 -8.18 12.62
N THR A 24 0.00 -8.86 12.83
CA THR A 24 -0.03 -10.26 13.26
C THR A 24 0.50 -11.20 12.17
N ASP A 25 0.03 -11.01 10.93
CA ASP A 25 0.28 -11.87 9.78
C ASP A 25 0.09 -11.11 8.46
N ALA A 26 0.32 -11.81 7.33
CA ALA A 26 0.19 -11.24 5.99
C ALA A 26 -1.26 -10.89 5.62
N GLY A 27 -2.26 -11.54 6.21
CA GLY A 27 -3.68 -11.22 6.00
C GLY A 27 -4.05 -9.88 6.63
N ALA A 28 -3.56 -9.60 7.84
CA ALA A 28 -3.68 -8.30 8.47
C ALA A 28 -2.97 -7.20 7.65
N ALA A 29 -1.78 -7.49 7.12
CA ALA A 29 -1.06 -6.57 6.23
C ALA A 29 -1.82 -6.32 4.92
N HIS A 30 -2.46 -7.34 4.35
CA HIS A 30 -3.31 -7.17 3.17
C HIS A 30 -4.52 -6.28 3.46
N ALA A 31 -5.20 -6.50 4.58
CA ALA A 31 -6.34 -5.67 4.98
C ALA A 31 -5.93 -4.19 5.18
N GLU A 32 -4.80 -3.94 5.82
CA GLU A 32 -4.23 -2.60 6.00
C GLU A 32 -3.93 -1.93 4.65
N ALA A 33 -3.24 -2.64 3.74
CA ALA A 33 -2.92 -2.12 2.41
C ALA A 33 -4.18 -1.75 1.60
N VAL A 34 -5.23 -2.58 1.66
CA VAL A 34 -6.51 -2.28 1.01
C VAL A 34 -7.16 -1.03 1.60
N GLN A 35 -7.16 -0.88 2.93
CA GLN A 35 -7.73 0.30 3.58
C GLN A 35 -6.96 1.57 3.22
N ALA A 36 -5.63 1.52 3.25
CA ALA A 36 -4.78 2.64 2.85
C ALA A 36 -5.04 3.07 1.39
N LEU A 37 -5.14 2.12 0.45
CA LEU A 37 -5.48 2.45 -0.95
C LEU A 37 -6.86 3.09 -1.09
N ARG A 38 -7.86 2.63 -0.33
CA ARG A 38 -9.19 3.25 -0.31
C ARG A 38 -9.13 4.67 0.24
N SER A 39 -8.34 4.92 1.28
CA SER A 39 -8.13 6.27 1.80
C SER A 39 -7.44 7.18 0.78
N CYS A 40 -6.45 6.69 0.04
CA CYS A 40 -5.82 7.44 -1.05
C CYS A 40 -6.82 7.79 -2.16
N ALA A 41 -7.71 6.86 -2.52
CA ALA A 41 -8.74 7.06 -3.55
C ALA A 41 -9.75 8.18 -3.20
N LEU A 42 -9.86 8.57 -1.93
CA LEU A 42 -10.71 9.70 -1.51
C LEU A 42 -10.14 11.07 -1.88
N ASP A 43 -8.89 11.15 -2.34
CA ASP A 43 -8.28 12.38 -2.87
C ASP A 43 -8.24 12.32 -4.42
N PRO A 44 -9.31 12.72 -5.13
CA PRO A 44 -9.38 12.66 -6.58
C PRO A 44 -8.35 13.57 -7.27
N ALA A 45 -7.86 14.63 -6.60
CA ALA A 45 -6.84 15.49 -7.18
C ALA A 45 -5.51 14.77 -7.38
N ARG A 46 -5.24 13.72 -6.57
CA ARG A 46 -4.03 12.90 -6.66
C ARG A 46 -4.24 11.58 -7.39
N THR A 47 -5.48 11.14 -7.57
CA THR A 47 -5.80 9.79 -8.03
C THR A 47 -6.56 9.74 -9.36
N ALA A 48 -6.96 10.89 -9.92
CA ALA A 48 -7.65 10.96 -11.21
C ALA A 48 -6.84 10.27 -12.32
N GLY A 49 -7.40 9.19 -12.87
CA GLY A 49 -6.81 8.41 -13.97
C GLY A 49 -5.62 7.52 -13.57
N ALA A 50 -5.26 7.46 -12.28
CA ALA A 50 -4.18 6.60 -11.79
C ALA A 50 -4.70 5.24 -11.33
N ILE A 51 -3.93 4.18 -11.60
CA ILE A 51 -4.11 2.91 -10.91
C ILE A 51 -3.38 3.03 -9.58
N LEU A 52 -4.10 2.90 -8.47
CA LEU A 52 -3.49 2.91 -7.15
C LEU A 52 -3.00 1.52 -6.81
N ALA A 53 -1.73 1.40 -6.45
CA ALA A 53 -1.16 0.15 -6.02
C ALA A 53 -0.29 0.32 -4.77
N MET A 54 -0.19 -0.74 -4.00
CA MET A 54 0.61 -0.81 -2.78
C MET A 54 1.50 -2.04 -2.86
N ASN A 55 2.81 -1.86 -2.86
CA ASN A 55 3.75 -2.95 -2.62
C ASN A 55 3.92 -3.12 -1.12
N VAL A 56 3.62 -4.30 -0.61
CA VAL A 56 3.84 -4.63 0.80
C VAL A 56 5.14 -5.40 0.93
N ARG A 57 6.11 -4.85 1.67
CA ARG A 57 7.40 -5.47 1.93
C ARG A 57 7.49 -6.02 3.34
N ASP A 58 8.25 -7.09 3.51
CA ASP A 58 8.65 -7.60 4.82
C ASP A 58 9.91 -6.89 5.38
N GLU A 59 10.36 -7.33 6.55
CA GLU A 59 11.57 -6.84 7.24
C GLU A 59 12.87 -7.02 6.45
N THR A 60 12.90 -7.94 5.48
CA THR A 60 14.05 -8.14 4.60
C THR A 60 14.06 -7.16 3.42
N GLY A 61 13.00 -6.35 3.29
CA GLY A 61 12.80 -5.44 2.18
C GLY A 61 12.27 -6.12 0.92
N ARG A 62 11.85 -7.40 0.99
CA ARG A 62 11.26 -8.10 -0.15
C ARG A 62 9.77 -7.83 -0.21
N THR A 63 9.27 -7.54 -1.42
CA THR A 63 7.82 -7.45 -1.65
C THR A 63 7.21 -8.83 -1.49
N VAL A 64 6.33 -8.98 -0.51
CA VAL A 64 5.61 -10.22 -0.24
C VAL A 64 4.33 -10.32 -1.07
N PHE A 65 3.67 -9.20 -1.32
CA PHE A 65 2.54 -9.11 -2.25
C PHE A 65 2.29 -7.66 -2.68
N ARG A 66 1.48 -7.50 -3.72
CA ARG A 66 1.02 -6.20 -4.23
C ARG A 66 -0.50 -6.17 -4.25
N VAL A 67 -1.07 -5.07 -3.77
CA VAL A 67 -2.51 -4.80 -3.82
C VAL A 67 -2.74 -3.68 -4.82
N SER A 68 -3.79 -3.76 -5.64
CA SER A 68 -4.15 -2.71 -6.60
C SER A 68 -5.63 -2.39 -6.50
N LEU A 69 -5.98 -1.11 -6.63
CA LEU A 69 -7.34 -0.60 -6.71
C LEU A 69 -7.49 0.19 -8.01
N THR A 70 -8.43 -0.23 -8.87
CA THR A 70 -8.89 0.61 -9.97
C THR A 70 -9.85 1.65 -9.41
N ALA A 71 -9.50 2.93 -9.50
CA ALA A 71 -10.45 4.01 -9.29
C ALA A 71 -11.57 3.87 -10.34
N GLN A 72 -12.82 3.71 -9.91
CA GLN A 72 -13.99 3.63 -10.78
C GLN A 72 -14.45 5.02 -11.20
#